data_AF-A0A2T1E2W6-F1
#
_entry.id   AF-A0A2T1E2W6-F1
#
_cell.length_a   1.000
_cell.length_b   1.000
_cell.length_c   1.000
_cell.angle_alpha   90.00
_cell.angle_beta   90.00
_cell.angle_gamma   90.00
#
_symmetry.space_group_name_H-M   'P 1'
#
loop_
_entity.id
_entity.type
_entity.pdbx_description
1 polymer ?
#
loop_
_entity_poly.entity_id
_entity_poly.type
_entity_poly.pdbx_seq_one_letter_code
_entity_poly.pdbx_strand_id
1 'polypeptide(L)' 'MLADAIQRVVDKGYEPNFANNSALIHAAVFGFVKEQTKRGWSEHTNEAEYQEALKIARHFFLRLQEQLQWRPKR' A
#
# COMPACT_ATOMS: atom_id res chain seq x y z
N MET A 1 -9.58 -0.46 5.13
CA MET A 1 -8.56 -1.48 4.79
C MET A 1 -8.29 -1.51 3.28
N LEU A 2 -7.26 -2.22 2.82
CA LEU A 2 -7.02 -2.51 1.39
C LEU A 2 -8.25 -3.12 0.69
N ALA A 3 -9.07 -3.88 1.41
CA ALA A 3 -10.32 -4.44 0.91
C ALA A 3 -11.33 -3.36 0.47
N ASP A 4 -11.59 -2.34 1.30
CA ASP A 4 -12.53 -1.26 0.98
C ASP A 4 -12.06 -0.39 -0.20
N ALA A 5 -10.74 -0.24 -0.30
CA ALA A 5 -10.06 0.45 -1.38
C ALA A 5 -10.26 -0.27 -2.72
N ILE A 6 -10.00 -1.58 -2.74
CA ILE A 6 -10.21 -2.44 -3.91
C ILE A 6 -11.68 -2.43 -4.32
N GLN A 7 -12.60 -2.48 -3.36
CA GLN A 7 -14.04 -2.49 -3.63
C GLN A 7 -14.50 -1.23 -4.39
N ARG A 8 -14.01 -0.04 -4.01
CA ARG A 8 -14.35 1.22 -4.70
C ARG A 8 -13.93 1.29 -6.17
N VAL A 9 -12.91 0.52 -6.57
CA VAL A 9 -12.42 0.46 -7.95
C VAL A 9 -13.28 -0.50 -8.77
N VAL A 10 -13.62 -1.64 -8.16
CA VAL A 10 -14.56 -2.62 -8.72
C VAL A 10 -15.93 -1.98 -8.94
N ASP A 11 -16.44 -1.22 -7.97
CA ASP A 11 -17.74 -0.52 -8.06
C ASP A 11 -17.79 0.50 -9.20
N LYS A 12 -16.62 0.97 -9.67
CA LYS A 12 -16.49 1.89 -10.81
C LYS A 12 -16.31 1.16 -12.16
N GLY A 13 -16.39 -0.17 -12.18
CA GLY A 13 -16.28 -0.99 -13.39
C GLY A 13 -14.84 -1.14 -13.90
N TYR A 14 -13.84 -0.80 -13.09
CA TYR A 14 -12.43 -0.96 -13.45
C TYR A 14 -11.86 -2.25 -12.86
N GLU A 15 -11.02 -2.94 -13.63
CA GLU A 15 -10.17 -3.98 -13.05
C GLU A 15 -9.15 -3.36 -12.09
N PRO A 16 -9.08 -3.83 -10.83
CA PRO A 16 -8.09 -3.35 -9.88
C PRO A 16 -6.68 -3.78 -10.33
N ASN A 17 -5.94 -2.84 -10.91
CA ASN A 17 -4.55 -3.01 -11.33
C ASN A 17 -3.65 -1.92 -10.71
N PHE A 18 -2.33 -2.07 -10.84
CA PHE A 18 -1.36 -1.14 -10.24
C PHE A 18 -1.54 0.32 -10.67
N ALA A 19 -1.95 0.58 -11.91
CA ALA A 19 -2.11 1.92 -12.45
C ALA A 19 -3.34 2.62 -11.86
N ASN A 20 -4.48 1.92 -11.78
CA ASN A 20 -5.74 2.45 -11.26
C ASN A 20 -5.80 2.46 -9.72
N ASN A 21 -4.94 1.68 -9.06
CA ASN A 21 -4.89 1.56 -7.60
C ASN A 21 -3.69 2.28 -6.96
N SER A 22 -2.90 3.05 -7.69
CA SER A 22 -1.68 3.69 -7.14
C SER A 22 -1.95 4.49 -5.86
N ALA A 23 -3.02 5.28 -5.83
CA ALA A 23 -3.47 6.02 -4.64
C ALA A 23 -3.86 5.09 -3.48
N LEU A 24 -4.46 3.94 -3.78
CA LEU A 24 -4.86 2.94 -2.79
C LEU A 24 -3.67 2.18 -2.24
N ILE A 25 -2.69 1.87 -3.10
CA ILE A 25 -1.43 1.24 -2.73
C ILE A 25 -0.64 2.20 -1.84
N HIS A 26 -0.57 3.49 -2.18
CA HIS A 26 0.05 4.50 -1.33
C HIS A 26 -0.64 4.60 0.03
N ALA A 27 -1.97 4.66 0.06
CA ALA A 27 -2.72 4.70 1.32
C ALA A 27 -2.50 3.43 2.17
N ALA A 28 -2.47 2.25 1.55
CA ALA A 28 -2.22 0.98 2.23
C ALA A 28 -0.77 0.91 2.76
N VAL A 29 0.22 1.33 1.98
CA VAL A 29 1.63 1.37 2.39
C VAL A 29 1.82 2.34 3.56
N PHE A 30 1.28 3.56 3.48
CA PHE A 30 1.40 4.54 4.57
C PHE A 30 0.63 4.11 5.83
N GLY A 31 -0.54 3.49 5.66
CA GLY A 31 -1.28 2.88 6.75
C GLY A 31 -0.47 1.78 7.45
N PHE A 32 0.13 0.87 6.66
CA PHE A 32 0.95 -0.21 7.19
C PHE A 32 2.20 0.30 7.91
N VAL A 33 2.92 1.26 7.33
CA VAL A 33 4.04 1.93 8.00
C VAL A 33 3.60 2.50 9.35
N LYS A 34 2.48 3.22 9.39
CA LYS A 34 1.93 3.79 10.63
C LYS A 34 1.54 2.73 11.66
N GLU A 35 1.00 1.59 11.24
CA GLU A 35 0.68 0.50 12.16
C GLU A 35 1.93 -0.12 12.80
N GLN A 36 3.02 -0.25 12.02
CA GLN A 36 4.29 -0.84 12.47
C GLN A 36 5.12 0.13 13.31
N THR A 37 5.26 1.38 12.89
CA THR A 37 6.11 2.38 13.57
C THR A 37 5.36 3.25 14.58
N LYS A 38 4.02 3.13 14.63
CA LYS A 38 3.10 4.04 15.36
C LYS A 38 3.19 5.51 14.92
N ARG A 39 3.81 5.77 13.77
CA ARG A 39 4.08 7.10 13.23
C ARG A 39 3.58 7.24 11.79
N GLY A 40 2.89 8.32 11.49
CA GLY A 40 2.55 8.70 10.12
C GLY A 40 3.80 8.96 9.28
N TRP A 41 3.66 8.90 7.94
CA TRP A 41 4.79 9.06 7.02
C TRP A 41 5.61 10.33 7.30
N SER A 42 4.94 11.48 7.51
CA SER A 42 5.57 12.77 7.80
C SER A 42 6.08 12.94 9.24
N GLU A 43 5.87 11.96 10.13
CA GLU A 43 6.31 12.00 11.53
C GLU A 43 7.70 11.35 11.73
N HIS A 44 8.31 10.83 10.67
CA HIS A 44 9.70 10.36 10.69
C HIS A 44 10.61 11.58 10.47
N THR A 45 11.31 12.01 11.52
CA THR A 45 11.98 13.34 11.55
C THR A 45 13.49 13.26 11.35
N ASN A 46 14.06 12.06 11.36
CA ASN A 46 15.47 11.82 11.10
C ASN A 46 15.70 10.69 10.09
N GLU A 47 16.92 10.63 9.56
CA GLU A 47 17.31 9.68 8.51
C GLU A 47 17.10 8.22 8.94
N ALA A 48 17.44 7.86 10.18
CA ALA A 48 17.29 6.48 10.66
C ALA A 48 15.82 6.04 10.67
N GLU A 49 14.93 6.90 11.17
CA GLU A 49 13.48 6.68 11.17
C GLU A 49 12.92 6.57 9.76
N TYR A 50 13.39 7.43 8.85
CA TYR A 50 12.95 7.40 7.45
C TYR A 50 13.42 6.14 6.72
N GLN A 51 14.66 5.71 6.95
CA GLN A 51 15.20 4.46 6.38
C GLN A 51 14.48 3.22 6.90
N GLU A 52 14.08 3.21 8.17
CA GLU A 52 13.24 2.14 8.72
C GLU A 52 11.86 2.11 8.06
N ALA A 53 11.19 3.26 7.97
CA ALA A 53 9.91 3.40 7.29
C ALA A 53 9.97 2.93 5.83
N LEU A 54 11.05 3.26 5.11
CA LEU A 54 11.28 2.81 3.73
C LEU A 54 11.43 1.30 3.61
N LYS A 55 12.15 0.65 4.53
CA LYS A 55 12.29 -0.82 4.52
C LYS A 55 10.95 -1.50 4.73
N ILE A 56 10.15 -1.01 5.69
CA ILE A 56 8.80 -1.52 5.97
C ILE A 56 7.89 -1.33 4.76
N ALA A 57 7.88 -0.12 4.19
CA ALA A 57 7.10 0.23 3.02
C ALA A 57 7.43 -0.66 1.83
N ARG A 58 8.72 -0.82 1.51
CA ARG A 58 9.20 -1.65 0.40
C ARG A 58 8.80 -3.11 0.58
N HIS A 59 8.99 -3.65 1.77
CA HIS A 59 8.64 -5.04 2.06
C HIS A 59 7.14 -5.31 1.89
N PHE A 60 6.29 -4.40 2.38
CA PHE A 60 4.84 -4.51 2.22
C PHE A 60 4.40 -4.33 0.75
N PHE A 61 4.98 -3.37 0.05
CA PHE A 61 4.70 -3.11 -1.36
C PHE A 61 5.00 -4.32 -2.25
N LEU A 62 6.12 -5.00 -2.04
CA LEU A 62 6.46 -6.22 -2.79
C LEU A 62 5.43 -7.34 -2.56
N ARG A 63 4.99 -7.55 -1.31
CA ARG A 63 3.93 -8.53 -1.01
C ARG A 63 2.59 -8.16 -1.66
N LEU A 64 2.25 -6.86 -1.70
CA LEU A 64 1.07 -6.39 -2.43
C LEU A 64 1.19 -6.65 -3.93
N GLN A 65 2.37 -6.41 -4.52
CA GLN A 65 2.65 -6.71 -5.92
C GLN A 65 2.41 -8.18 -6.24
N GLU A 66 2.98 -9.09 -5.46
CA GLU A 66 2.80 -10.53 -5.62
C GLU A 66 1.32 -10.93 -5.53
N GLN A 67 0.59 -10.46 -4.51
CA GLN A 67 -0.83 -10.79 -4.34
C GLN A 67 -1.72 -10.27 -5.47
N LEU A 68 -1.39 -9.11 -6.04
CA LEU A 68 -2.14 -8.53 -7.16
C LEU A 68 -1.79 -9.21 -8.49
N GLN A 69 -0.53 -9.62 -8.70
CA GLN A 69 -0.12 -10.39 -9.87
C GLN A 69 -0.72 -11.80 -9.92
N TRP A 70 -0.95 -12.42 -8.76
CA TRP A 70 -1.54 -13.76 -8.66
C TRP A 70 -3.07 -13.80 -8.81
N ARG A 71 -3.75 -12.67 -9.00
CA ARG A 71 -5.18 -12.69 -9.27
C ARG A 71 -5.41 -13.20 -10.71
N PRO A 72 -6.05 -14.37 -10.91
CA PRO A 72 -6.43 -14.77 -12.25
C PRO A 72 -7.42 -13.72 -12.76
N LYS A 73 -7.17 -13.20 -13.97
CA LYS A 73 -8.14 -12.40 -14.72
C LYS A 73 -9.45 -13.20 -14.73
N ARG A 74 -10.46 -12.72 -14.03
CA ARG A 74 -11.80 -13.33 -14.01
C ARG A 74 -12.64 -12.67 -15.08
#